data_AF-A0A6G8NKK7-F1
#
_entry.id   AF-A0A6G8NKK7-F1
#
_cell.length_a   1.000
_cell.length_b   1.000
_cell.length_c   1.000
_cell.angle_alpha   90.00
_cell.angle_beta   90.00
_cell.angle_gamma   90.00
#
_symmetry.space_group_name_H-M   'P 1'
#
loop_
_entity.id
_entity.type
_entity.pdbx_description
1 polymer ?
#
loop_
_entity_poly.entity_id
_entity_poly.type
_entity_poly.pdbx_seq_one_letter_code
_entity_poly.pdbx_strand_id
1 'polypeptide(L)'
;MWLDSATKTPRRWQLYQCKHYDAKLGLSKAGIEIAKVLYYTHIGDYTPPESYYFVTHKGVTSPFQDLLDAPESLKNEMIVTWNSYSKAITSKETIALSAELKAHILNFDFSVFAAKQPHDLLAEHAQTKYHLTVFGAPLVNRPPPPPPPSTVAAIEAKYIGQLYRVIGNDIRTEVGSAEDFKHSPYHARMFERSRLTFYSAEGLKEVARDQMADQAYFDTLLTEFSDGLYYQYTEPNGTPIERLKATVSAAQSIQLGSHPLKPHVSSKDREGMCHQMANEERLDWCNP
;
A
#
# COMPACT_ATOMS: atom_id res chain seq x y z
N MET A 1 -4.94 -17.82 -18.21
CA MET A 1 -3.58 -18.20 -17.80
C MET A 1 -3.27 -19.56 -18.38
N TRP A 2 -2.23 -19.69 -19.18
CA TRP A 2 -1.78 -20.99 -19.69
C TRP A 2 -0.91 -21.67 -18.65
N LEU A 3 -1.16 -22.95 -18.36
CA LEU A 3 -0.41 -23.72 -17.37
C LEU A 3 0.77 -24.46 -17.98
N ASP A 4 0.64 -24.86 -19.23
CA ASP A 4 1.67 -25.59 -19.96
C ASP A 4 2.41 -24.68 -20.96
N SER A 5 3.58 -25.13 -21.43
CA SER A 5 4.34 -24.45 -22.47
C SER A 5 3.57 -24.42 -23.80
N ALA A 6 3.98 -23.53 -24.71
CA ALA A 6 3.34 -23.38 -26.03
C ALA A 6 3.48 -24.63 -26.93
N THR A 7 4.39 -25.56 -26.61
CA THR A 7 4.69 -26.75 -27.41
C THR A 7 3.86 -27.98 -27.04
N LYS A 8 3.07 -27.93 -25.96
CA LYS A 8 2.26 -29.07 -25.50
C LYS A 8 0.87 -29.05 -26.13
N THR A 9 0.38 -30.22 -26.56
CA THR A 9 -0.95 -30.38 -27.16
C THR A 9 -1.66 -31.62 -26.57
N PRO A 10 -2.87 -31.48 -25.98
CA PRO A 10 -3.56 -30.22 -25.70
C PRO A 10 -2.87 -29.41 -24.59
N ARG A 11 -3.04 -28.08 -24.65
CA ARG A 11 -2.44 -27.16 -23.69
C ARG A 11 -3.44 -26.84 -22.58
N ARG A 12 -3.06 -27.05 -21.32
CA ARG A 12 -3.94 -26.73 -20.18
C ARG A 12 -3.93 -25.25 -19.85
N TRP A 13 -5.07 -24.75 -19.36
CA TRP A 13 -5.27 -23.35 -19.06
C TRP A 13 -6.38 -23.11 -18.04
N GLN A 14 -6.34 -21.94 -17.42
CA GLN A 14 -7.34 -21.42 -16.49
C GLN A 14 -7.88 -20.09 -17.01
N LEU A 15 -9.17 -19.82 -16.79
CA LEU A 15 -9.82 -18.58 -17.18
C LEU A 15 -10.16 -17.74 -15.94
N TYR A 16 -9.73 -16.47 -15.93
CA TYR A 16 -10.15 -15.48 -14.95
C TYR A 16 -10.95 -14.40 -15.68
N GLN A 17 -12.27 -14.38 -15.45
CA GLN A 17 -13.18 -13.42 -16.07
C GLN A 17 -13.29 -12.19 -15.18
N CYS A 18 -12.59 -11.11 -15.56
CA CYS A 18 -12.47 -9.88 -14.78
C CYS A 18 -13.33 -8.72 -15.33
N LYS A 19 -14.48 -9.03 -15.93
CA LYS A 19 -15.40 -8.01 -16.46
C LYS A 19 -15.93 -7.11 -15.34
N HIS A 20 -16.00 -5.81 -15.61
CA HIS A 20 -16.58 -4.86 -14.66
C HIS A 20 -18.11 -4.89 -14.74
N TYR A 21 -18.75 -5.47 -13.73
CA TYR A 21 -20.21 -5.51 -13.61
C TYR A 21 -20.72 -4.40 -12.68
N ASP A 22 -21.81 -3.75 -13.08
CA ASP A 22 -22.51 -2.70 -12.34
C ASP A 22 -23.16 -3.19 -11.03
N ALA A 23 -23.55 -4.46 -10.97
CA ALA A 23 -24.20 -5.10 -9.83
C ALA A 23 -23.56 -6.46 -9.51
N LYS A 24 -24.04 -7.11 -8.44
CA LYS A 24 -23.70 -8.51 -8.15
C LYS A 24 -23.97 -9.37 -9.37
N LEU A 25 -23.02 -10.22 -9.72
CA LEU A 25 -23.14 -11.06 -10.92
C LEU A 25 -24.14 -12.18 -10.65
N GLY A 26 -25.23 -12.21 -11.43
CA GLY A 26 -26.21 -13.29 -11.41
C GLY A 26 -26.12 -14.15 -12.66
N LEU A 27 -26.87 -15.26 -12.64
CA LEU A 27 -26.90 -16.25 -13.72
C LEU A 27 -27.30 -15.66 -15.08
N SER A 28 -28.16 -14.64 -15.12
CA SER A 28 -28.58 -14.01 -16.40
C SER A 28 -27.41 -13.45 -17.22
N LYS A 29 -26.40 -12.87 -16.55
CA LYS A 29 -25.18 -12.36 -17.17
C LYS A 29 -24.08 -13.43 -17.23
N ALA A 30 -23.91 -14.22 -16.17
CA ALA A 30 -22.87 -15.25 -16.10
C ALA A 30 -23.12 -16.41 -17.07
N GLY A 31 -24.39 -16.82 -17.23
CA GLY A 31 -24.81 -17.89 -18.13
C GLY A 31 -24.46 -17.61 -19.59
N ILE A 32 -24.45 -16.34 -20.03
CA ILE A 32 -23.96 -15.97 -21.37
C ILE A 32 -22.49 -16.36 -21.55
N GLU A 33 -21.67 -16.14 -20.52
CA GLU A 33 -20.23 -16.45 -20.57
C GLU A 33 -19.98 -17.95 -20.45
N ILE A 34 -20.76 -18.66 -19.62
CA ILE A 34 -20.74 -20.14 -19.55
C ILE A 34 -21.15 -20.73 -20.90
N ALA A 35 -22.23 -20.24 -21.52
CA ALA A 35 -22.73 -20.73 -22.81
C ALA A 35 -21.69 -20.57 -23.93
N LYS A 36 -20.89 -19.50 -23.90
CA LYS A 36 -19.74 -19.33 -24.81
C LYS A 36 -18.71 -20.43 -24.61
N VAL A 37 -18.29 -20.71 -23.37
CA VAL A 37 -17.33 -21.80 -23.09
C VAL A 37 -17.86 -23.14 -23.61
N LEU A 38 -19.12 -23.46 -23.32
CA LEU A 38 -19.76 -24.70 -23.75
C LEU A 38 -19.81 -24.82 -25.28
N TYR A 39 -20.20 -23.76 -25.97
CA TYR A 39 -20.29 -23.75 -27.43
C TYR A 39 -18.91 -23.83 -28.12
N TYR A 40 -17.94 -23.03 -27.68
CA TYR A 40 -16.64 -22.99 -28.33
C TYR A 40 -15.79 -24.24 -28.03
N THR A 41 -16.01 -24.90 -26.88
CA THR A 41 -15.44 -26.23 -26.63
C THR A 41 -16.13 -27.33 -27.43
N HIS A 42 -17.42 -27.20 -27.72
CA HIS A 42 -18.16 -28.14 -28.56
C HIS A 42 -17.67 -28.13 -30.01
N ILE A 43 -17.42 -26.96 -30.59
CA ILE A 43 -16.93 -26.85 -31.98
C ILE A 43 -15.41 -27.05 -32.11
N GLY A 44 -14.71 -27.22 -30.99
CA GLY A 44 -13.26 -27.51 -30.96
C GLY A 44 -12.35 -26.30 -31.13
N ASP A 45 -12.84 -25.07 -30.97
CA ASP A 45 -12.02 -23.85 -31.04
C ASP A 45 -10.96 -23.80 -29.93
N TYR A 46 -11.29 -24.33 -28.75
CA TYR A 46 -10.35 -24.53 -27.65
C TYR A 46 -10.77 -25.67 -26.73
N THR A 47 -9.82 -26.20 -25.95
CA THR A 47 -10.09 -27.24 -24.97
C THR A 47 -10.79 -26.68 -23.73
N PRO A 48 -11.57 -27.49 -22.99
CA PRO A 48 -12.11 -27.08 -21.70
C PRO A 48 -11.01 -26.55 -20.76
N PRO A 49 -11.27 -25.47 -20.00
CA PRO A 49 -10.33 -24.97 -19.00
C PRO A 49 -10.27 -25.91 -17.79
N GLU A 50 -9.12 -25.93 -17.11
CA GLU A 50 -8.96 -26.61 -15.80
C GLU A 50 -9.77 -25.91 -14.71
N SER A 51 -9.93 -24.60 -14.82
CA SER A 51 -10.76 -23.80 -13.91
C SER A 51 -11.21 -22.52 -14.60
N TYR A 52 -12.42 -22.06 -14.26
CA TYR A 52 -13.01 -20.81 -14.69
C TYR A 52 -13.45 -20.03 -13.45
N TYR A 53 -12.83 -18.88 -13.21
CA TYR A 53 -13.17 -17.98 -12.11
C TYR A 53 -13.90 -16.74 -12.61
N PHE A 54 -15.10 -16.49 -12.09
CA PHE A 54 -15.72 -15.17 -12.13
C PHE A 54 -15.09 -14.29 -11.06
N VAL A 55 -14.37 -13.25 -11.48
CA VAL A 55 -13.68 -12.30 -10.59
C VAL A 55 -14.46 -10.99 -10.61
N THR A 56 -15.21 -10.70 -9.55
CA THR A 56 -16.06 -9.50 -9.48
C THR A 56 -15.84 -8.74 -8.18
N HIS A 57 -15.97 -7.41 -8.24
CA HIS A 57 -15.77 -6.55 -7.05
C HIS A 57 -16.97 -6.52 -6.11
N LYS A 58 -18.18 -6.87 -6.60
CA LYS A 58 -19.43 -6.94 -5.79
C LYS A 58 -19.81 -8.36 -5.38
N GLY A 59 -19.05 -9.36 -5.81
CA GLY A 59 -19.40 -10.77 -5.67
C GLY A 59 -20.50 -11.23 -6.65
N VAL A 60 -21.05 -12.41 -6.36
CA VAL A 60 -22.18 -13.01 -7.10
C VAL A 60 -23.48 -12.91 -6.28
N THR A 61 -24.62 -13.11 -6.93
CA THR A 61 -25.91 -13.26 -6.23
C THR A 61 -25.96 -14.62 -5.52
N SER A 62 -26.64 -14.71 -4.38
CA SER A 62 -26.75 -15.99 -3.64
C SER A 62 -27.30 -17.13 -4.50
N PRO A 63 -28.38 -16.95 -5.29
CA PRO A 63 -28.88 -18.02 -6.15
C PRO A 63 -27.86 -18.49 -7.20
N PHE A 64 -26.97 -17.61 -7.66
CA PHE A 64 -25.92 -18.03 -8.60
C PHE A 64 -24.76 -18.72 -7.87
N GLN A 65 -24.43 -18.29 -6.65
CA GLN A 65 -23.47 -19.01 -5.80
C GLN A 65 -23.95 -20.43 -5.53
N ASP A 66 -25.23 -20.63 -5.17
CA ASP A 66 -25.81 -21.95 -4.91
C ASP A 66 -25.69 -22.88 -6.13
N LEU A 67 -25.80 -22.33 -7.35
CA LEU A 67 -25.60 -23.09 -8.59
C LEU A 67 -24.12 -23.43 -8.82
N LEU A 68 -23.19 -22.53 -8.55
CA LEU A 68 -21.75 -22.81 -8.65
C LEU A 68 -21.32 -23.90 -7.65
N ASP A 69 -21.91 -23.91 -6.46
CA ASP A 69 -21.65 -24.91 -5.43
C ASP A 69 -22.34 -26.28 -5.73
N ALA A 70 -23.29 -26.30 -6.67
CA ALA A 70 -24.00 -27.49 -7.13
C ALA A 70 -23.88 -27.67 -8.67
N PRO A 71 -22.74 -28.19 -9.18
CA PRO A 71 -22.45 -28.28 -10.62
C PRO A 71 -23.53 -28.95 -11.47
N GLU A 72 -24.18 -30.00 -10.96
CA GLU A 72 -25.27 -30.69 -11.67
C GLU A 72 -26.53 -29.81 -11.78
N SER A 73 -26.82 -29.00 -10.75
CA SER A 73 -27.91 -28.02 -10.80
C SER A 73 -27.62 -26.94 -11.83
N LEU A 74 -26.39 -26.41 -11.87
CA LEU A 74 -25.97 -25.43 -12.88
C LEU A 74 -26.07 -26.00 -14.30
N LYS A 75 -25.62 -27.24 -14.51
CA LYS A 75 -25.74 -27.94 -15.80
C LYS A 75 -27.19 -28.02 -16.26
N ASN A 76 -28.10 -28.47 -15.40
CA ASN A 76 -29.52 -28.57 -15.71
C ASN A 76 -30.14 -27.19 -16.00
N GLU A 77 -29.81 -26.20 -15.18
CA GLU A 77 -30.30 -24.83 -15.36
C GLU A 77 -29.83 -24.25 -16.70
N MET A 78 -28.58 -24.47 -17.10
CA MET A 78 -28.05 -24.04 -18.40
C MET A 78 -28.78 -24.67 -19.58
N ILE A 79 -29.20 -25.94 -19.48
CA ILE A 79 -30.00 -26.61 -20.51
C ILE A 79 -31.40 -26.00 -20.59
N VAL A 80 -32.06 -25.79 -19.45
CA VAL A 80 -33.42 -25.22 -19.36
C VAL A 80 -33.44 -23.78 -19.89
N THR A 81 -32.44 -22.99 -19.55
CA THR A 81 -32.37 -21.56 -19.86
C THR A 81 -31.58 -21.22 -21.12
N TRP A 82 -31.11 -22.23 -21.87
CA TRP A 82 -30.22 -22.05 -23.04
C TRP A 82 -30.72 -21.01 -24.03
N ASN A 83 -32.02 -21.02 -24.34
CA ASN A 83 -32.62 -20.10 -25.31
C ASN A 83 -32.43 -18.64 -24.92
N SER A 84 -32.36 -18.30 -23.63
CA SER A 84 -32.10 -16.96 -23.12
C SER A 84 -30.67 -16.48 -23.41
N TYR A 85 -29.72 -17.39 -23.60
CA TYR A 85 -28.31 -17.08 -23.87
C TYR A 85 -27.92 -17.21 -25.35
N SER A 86 -28.65 -18.04 -26.10
CA SER A 86 -28.37 -18.44 -27.49
C SER A 86 -27.98 -17.31 -28.45
N LYS A 87 -28.60 -16.12 -28.29
CA LYS A 87 -28.37 -14.93 -29.12
C LYS A 87 -27.13 -14.12 -28.73
N ALA A 88 -26.61 -14.32 -27.52
CA ALA A 88 -25.51 -13.55 -26.95
C ALA A 88 -24.16 -14.31 -26.99
N ILE A 89 -24.16 -15.54 -27.52
CA ILE A 89 -22.95 -16.36 -27.68
C ILE A 89 -22.05 -15.76 -28.77
N THR A 90 -22.63 -15.45 -29.94
CA THR A 90 -21.95 -14.85 -31.08
C THR A 90 -22.85 -13.79 -31.72
N SER A 91 -22.26 -12.79 -32.38
CA SER A 91 -23.02 -11.77 -33.12
C SER A 91 -23.52 -12.25 -34.48
N LYS A 92 -23.07 -13.43 -34.95
CA LYS A 92 -23.35 -13.93 -36.30
C LYS A 92 -24.71 -14.61 -36.44
N GLU A 93 -25.08 -15.40 -35.45
CA GLU A 93 -26.29 -16.23 -35.49
C GLU A 93 -26.78 -16.60 -34.09
N THR A 94 -28.01 -17.12 -34.02
CA THR A 94 -28.57 -17.66 -32.79
C THR A 94 -28.22 -19.13 -32.68
N ILE A 95 -27.53 -19.51 -31.61
CA ILE A 95 -27.09 -20.90 -31.40
C ILE A 95 -28.21 -21.71 -30.76
N ALA A 96 -28.96 -22.46 -31.58
CA ALA A 96 -29.98 -23.39 -31.09
C ALA A 96 -29.35 -24.55 -30.29
N LEU A 97 -30.08 -25.05 -29.30
CA LEU A 97 -29.66 -26.23 -28.53
C LEU A 97 -29.88 -27.51 -29.36
N SER A 98 -28.91 -27.83 -30.22
CA SER A 98 -28.95 -29.08 -30.99
C SER A 98 -28.76 -30.31 -30.10
N ALA A 99 -29.05 -31.50 -30.63
CA ALA A 99 -28.86 -32.75 -29.89
C ALA A 99 -27.38 -32.98 -29.52
N GLU A 100 -26.47 -32.62 -30.42
CA GLU A 100 -25.02 -32.77 -30.25
C GLU A 100 -24.49 -31.80 -29.20
N LEU A 101 -24.90 -30.53 -29.26
CA LEU A 101 -24.51 -29.54 -28.27
C LEU A 101 -25.08 -29.88 -26.88
N LYS A 102 -26.33 -30.35 -26.83
CA LYS A 102 -26.92 -30.84 -25.57
C LYS A 102 -26.14 -32.02 -25.00
N ALA A 103 -25.72 -32.98 -25.84
CA ALA A 103 -24.88 -34.10 -25.40
C ALA A 103 -23.51 -33.63 -24.89
N HIS A 104 -22.90 -32.64 -25.55
CA HIS A 104 -21.66 -32.01 -25.08
C HIS A 104 -21.82 -31.38 -23.70
N ILE A 105 -22.88 -30.57 -23.51
CA ILE A 105 -23.17 -29.92 -22.22
C ILE A 105 -23.39 -30.96 -21.11
N LEU A 106 -24.11 -32.06 -21.40
CA LEU A 106 -24.35 -33.11 -20.41
C LEU A 106 -23.06 -33.82 -19.96
N ASN A 107 -22.10 -33.95 -20.87
CA ASN A 107 -20.78 -34.55 -20.62
C ASN A 107 -19.73 -33.55 -20.11
N PHE A 108 -20.01 -32.26 -20.15
CA PHE A 108 -19.08 -31.23 -19.69
C PHE A 108 -18.98 -31.24 -18.16
N ASP A 109 -17.77 -31.07 -17.64
CA ASP A 109 -17.55 -30.94 -16.20
C ASP A 109 -17.85 -29.50 -15.75
N PHE A 110 -18.97 -29.32 -15.04
CA PHE A 110 -19.38 -28.01 -14.54
C PHE A 110 -18.67 -27.59 -13.25
N SER A 111 -17.91 -28.49 -12.58
CA SER A 111 -17.15 -28.16 -11.37
C SER A 111 -16.00 -27.18 -11.63
N VAL A 112 -15.66 -26.96 -12.90
CA VAL A 112 -14.63 -25.98 -13.31
C VAL A 112 -15.08 -24.54 -13.05
N PHE A 113 -16.39 -24.25 -12.98
CA PHE A 113 -16.89 -22.89 -12.81
C PHE A 113 -16.97 -22.53 -11.32
N ALA A 114 -16.28 -21.46 -10.94
CA ALA A 114 -16.29 -20.92 -9.59
C ALA A 114 -16.36 -19.39 -9.60
N ALA A 115 -16.76 -18.80 -8.48
CA ALA A 115 -16.65 -17.37 -8.25
C ALA A 115 -15.54 -17.11 -7.23
N LYS A 116 -14.73 -16.08 -7.49
CA LYS A 116 -13.73 -15.61 -6.54
C LYS A 116 -14.31 -14.44 -5.78
N GLN A 117 -14.52 -14.63 -4.47
CA GLN A 117 -15.17 -13.61 -3.66
C GLN A 117 -14.21 -12.44 -3.41
N PRO A 118 -14.74 -11.21 -3.20
CA PRO A 118 -13.90 -10.06 -2.91
C PRO A 118 -12.93 -10.26 -1.73
N HIS A 119 -13.32 -11.01 -0.69
CA HIS A 119 -12.43 -11.28 0.45
C HIS A 119 -11.23 -12.15 0.05
N ASP A 120 -11.38 -13.09 -0.87
CA ASP A 120 -10.27 -13.93 -1.34
C ASP A 120 -9.29 -13.12 -2.15
N LEU A 121 -9.80 -12.21 -2.99
CA LEU A 121 -8.96 -11.26 -3.73
C LEU A 121 -8.17 -10.35 -2.78
N LEU A 122 -8.81 -9.86 -1.72
CA LEU A 122 -8.13 -9.05 -0.71
C LEU A 122 -7.08 -9.85 0.05
N ALA A 123 -7.39 -11.09 0.44
CA ALA A 123 -6.48 -11.98 1.15
C ALA A 123 -5.25 -12.33 0.29
N GLU A 124 -5.44 -12.60 -1.00
CA GLU A 124 -4.33 -12.81 -1.94
C GLU A 124 -3.54 -11.54 -2.19
N HIS A 125 -4.22 -10.40 -2.37
CA HIS A 125 -3.54 -9.11 -2.53
C HIS A 125 -2.69 -8.78 -1.30
N ALA A 126 -3.16 -9.12 -0.09
CA ALA A 126 -2.46 -8.93 1.18
C ALA A 126 -1.14 -9.70 1.29
N GLN A 127 -0.96 -10.75 0.49
CA GLN A 127 0.31 -11.48 0.41
C GLN A 127 1.34 -10.78 -0.49
N THR A 128 0.94 -9.72 -1.21
CA THR A 128 1.82 -8.96 -2.10
C THR A 128 2.37 -7.72 -1.40
N LYS A 129 3.58 -7.31 -1.80
CA LYS A 129 4.18 -6.04 -1.36
C LYS A 129 3.36 -4.79 -1.71
N TYR A 130 2.37 -4.91 -2.59
CA TYR A 130 1.55 -3.79 -3.07
C TYR A 130 0.33 -3.53 -2.19
N HIS A 131 0.02 -4.42 -1.23
CA HIS A 131 -1.19 -4.28 -0.41
C HIS A 131 -1.25 -2.96 0.34
N LEU A 132 -0.17 -2.62 1.02
CA LEU A 132 -0.09 -1.44 1.87
C LEU A 132 -0.10 -0.15 1.04
N THR A 133 0.41 -0.18 -0.19
CA THR A 133 0.31 0.95 -1.12
C THR A 133 -1.14 1.23 -1.55
N VAL A 134 -1.95 0.19 -1.76
CA VAL A 134 -3.33 0.33 -2.26
C VAL A 134 -4.32 0.59 -1.12
N PHE A 135 -4.19 -0.13 -0.01
CA PHE A 135 -5.17 -0.12 1.09
C PHE A 135 -4.70 0.66 2.31
N GLY A 136 -3.46 1.14 2.32
CA GLY A 136 -2.82 1.75 3.49
C GLY A 136 -2.36 0.71 4.51
N ALA A 137 -1.52 1.14 5.45
CA ALA A 137 -1.25 0.35 6.64
C ALA A 137 -2.47 0.37 7.58
N PRO A 138 -2.72 -0.71 8.35
CA PRO A 138 -3.60 -0.60 9.51
C PRO A 138 -3.17 0.58 10.39
N LEU A 139 -4.04 1.10 11.25
CA LEU A 139 -3.65 2.07 12.29
C LEU A 139 -2.57 1.44 13.17
N VAL A 140 -1.31 1.59 12.79
CA VAL A 140 -0.21 1.06 13.58
C VAL A 140 -0.05 2.02 14.73
N ASN A 141 -0.47 1.57 15.92
CA ASN A 141 -0.03 2.14 17.17
C ASN A 141 1.48 1.94 17.23
N ARG A 142 2.22 2.91 16.68
CA ARG A 142 3.67 2.94 16.75
C ARG A 142 4.06 2.92 18.22
N PRO A 143 4.89 1.96 18.67
CA PRO A 143 5.37 1.97 20.04
C PRO A 143 6.09 3.30 20.32
N PRO A 144 6.03 3.80 21.57
CA PRO A 144 6.74 5.02 21.92
C PRO A 144 8.22 4.88 21.52
N PRO A 145 8.85 5.95 21.02
CA PRO A 145 10.24 5.88 20.60
C PRO A 145 11.13 5.43 21.76
N PRO A 146 12.17 4.63 21.49
CA PRO A 146 13.10 4.24 22.53
C PRO A 146 13.72 5.49 23.14
N PRO A 147 14.01 5.49 24.45
CA PRO A 147 14.75 6.59 25.05
C PRO A 147 16.12 6.69 24.36
N PRO A 148 16.64 7.92 24.13
CA PRO A 148 18.00 8.08 23.63
C PRO A 148 19.02 7.34 24.51
N PRO A 149 20.08 6.76 23.93
CA PRO A 149 21.14 6.12 24.70
C PRO A 149 21.79 7.10 25.67
N SER A 150 22.36 6.60 26.77
CA SER A 150 23.02 7.45 27.77
C SER A 150 24.19 8.24 27.20
N THR A 151 24.87 7.69 26.19
CA THR A 151 25.92 8.35 25.42
C THR A 151 25.44 8.72 24.02
N VAL A 152 26.00 9.79 23.45
CA VAL A 152 25.74 10.19 22.05
C VAL A 152 26.19 9.08 21.11
N ALA A 153 25.28 8.62 20.24
CA ALA A 153 25.57 7.60 19.24
C ALA A 153 26.08 8.20 17.93
N ALA A 154 26.77 7.40 17.11
CA ALA A 154 27.30 7.86 15.82
C ALA A 154 26.20 8.37 14.86
N ILE A 155 25.00 7.79 14.94
CA ILE A 155 23.85 8.16 14.10
C ILE A 155 23.33 9.57 14.36
N GLU A 156 23.63 10.17 15.52
CA GLU A 156 23.18 11.52 15.90
C GLU A 156 24.34 12.54 15.97
N ALA A 157 25.58 12.11 15.66
CA ALA A 157 26.78 12.89 15.96
C ALA A 157 26.83 14.26 15.25
N LYS A 158 26.41 14.34 13.98
CA LYS A 158 26.45 15.58 13.20
C LYS A 158 25.48 16.61 13.75
N TYR A 159 24.24 16.20 14.00
CA TYR A 159 23.23 17.08 14.58
C TYR A 159 23.61 17.52 16.00
N ILE A 160 24.17 16.62 16.83
CA ILE A 160 24.63 16.96 18.18
C ILE A 160 25.75 17.99 18.14
N GLY A 161 26.72 17.84 17.24
CA GLY A 161 27.78 18.84 17.05
C GLY A 161 27.22 20.21 16.73
N GLN A 162 26.20 20.28 15.86
CA GLN A 162 25.52 21.53 15.56
C GLN A 162 24.74 22.08 16.76
N LEU A 163 24.07 21.23 17.54
CA LEU A 163 23.36 21.63 18.75
C LEU A 163 24.31 22.21 19.80
N TYR A 164 25.51 21.65 19.95
CA TYR A 164 26.57 22.22 20.80
C TYR A 164 26.99 23.60 20.32
N ARG A 165 27.15 23.82 19.01
CA ARG A 165 27.45 25.16 18.46
C ARG A 165 26.30 26.15 18.72
N VAL A 166 25.05 25.72 18.59
CA VAL A 166 23.88 26.56 18.90
C VAL A 166 23.87 26.97 20.37
N ILE A 167 24.06 26.01 21.28
CA ILE A 167 24.12 26.27 22.73
C ILE A 167 25.30 27.18 23.06
N GLY A 168 26.49 26.86 22.53
CA GLY A 168 27.71 27.62 22.78
C GLY A 168 27.62 29.06 22.29
N ASN A 169 26.90 29.31 21.20
CA ASN A 169 26.59 30.66 20.75
C ASN A 169 25.72 31.44 21.76
N ASP A 170 24.66 30.80 22.29
CA ASP A 170 23.74 31.43 23.24
C ASP A 170 24.42 31.76 24.58
N ILE A 171 25.20 30.82 25.14
CA ILE A 171 25.93 31.01 26.40
C ILE A 171 27.32 31.67 26.22
N ARG A 172 27.69 32.02 24.99
CA ARG A 172 28.99 32.64 24.62
C ARG A 172 30.21 31.87 25.12
N THR A 173 30.15 30.54 25.09
CA THR A 173 31.22 29.64 25.56
C THR A 173 31.33 28.47 24.59
N GLU A 174 32.53 27.95 24.36
CA GLU A 174 32.71 26.73 23.58
C GLU A 174 32.10 25.53 24.32
N VAL A 175 31.36 24.69 23.59
CA VAL A 175 30.68 23.51 24.12
C VAL A 175 31.17 22.29 23.35
N GLY A 176 31.82 21.36 24.05
CA GLY A 176 32.25 20.07 23.51
C GLY A 176 31.49 18.89 24.11
N SER A 177 30.75 19.10 25.21
CA SER A 177 30.02 18.06 25.91
C SER A 177 28.79 18.60 26.65
N ALA A 178 27.91 17.68 27.06
CA ALA A 178 26.75 18.02 27.88
C ALA A 178 27.11 18.62 29.25
N GLU A 179 28.33 18.37 29.76
CA GLU A 179 28.79 18.91 31.04
C GLU A 179 29.01 20.43 30.99
N ASP A 180 29.33 20.97 29.81
CA ASP A 180 29.69 22.39 29.65
C ASP A 180 28.49 23.32 29.89
N PHE A 181 27.27 22.84 29.62
CA PHE A 181 26.02 23.59 29.82
C PHE A 181 25.12 23.02 30.92
N LYS A 182 25.59 22.07 31.73
CA LYS A 182 24.79 21.46 32.82
C LYS A 182 24.26 22.47 33.85
N HIS A 183 24.98 23.58 34.02
CA HIS A 183 24.62 24.67 34.91
C HIS A 183 23.41 25.46 34.41
N SER A 184 23.01 25.28 33.15
CA SER A 184 21.85 25.90 32.53
C SER A 184 20.73 24.86 32.35
N PRO A 185 19.73 24.82 33.26
CA PRO A 185 18.62 23.87 33.15
C PRO A 185 17.82 24.02 31.86
N TYR A 186 17.83 25.22 31.28
CA TYR A 186 17.19 25.49 30.00
C TYR A 186 17.85 24.71 28.86
N HIS A 187 19.18 24.81 28.72
CA HIS A 187 19.93 24.12 27.67
C HIS A 187 19.98 22.61 27.88
N ALA A 188 20.11 22.15 29.12
CA ALA A 188 20.06 20.72 29.45
C ALA A 188 18.73 20.08 28.98
N ARG A 189 17.58 20.71 29.29
CA ARG A 189 16.27 20.22 28.86
C ARG A 189 16.07 20.31 27.34
N MET A 190 16.59 21.36 26.71
CA MET A 190 16.56 21.48 25.24
C MET A 190 17.33 20.34 24.59
N PHE A 191 18.53 20.04 25.10
CA PHE A 191 19.38 18.95 24.62
C PHE A 191 18.70 17.58 24.75
N GLU A 192 18.17 17.26 25.94
CA GLU A 192 17.44 16.01 26.19
C GLU A 192 16.21 15.87 25.28
N ARG A 193 15.45 16.95 25.11
CA ARG A 193 14.27 16.97 24.23
C ARG A 193 14.67 16.74 22.77
N SER A 194 15.70 17.41 22.27
CA SER A 194 16.17 17.25 20.90
C SER A 194 16.62 15.82 20.61
N ARG A 195 17.27 15.16 21.57
CA ARG A 195 17.61 13.74 21.45
C ARG A 195 16.36 12.88 21.38
N LEU A 196 15.40 13.09 22.29
CA LEU A 196 14.14 12.35 22.29
C LEU A 196 13.39 12.44 20.95
N THR A 197 13.33 13.64 20.37
CA THR A 197 12.62 13.87 19.10
C THR A 197 13.40 13.33 17.91
N PHE A 198 14.74 13.37 17.92
CA PHE A 198 15.58 12.70 16.92
C PHE A 198 15.29 11.19 16.84
N TYR A 199 15.28 10.48 17.98
CA TYR A 199 14.95 9.04 18.01
C TYR A 199 13.47 8.76 17.70
N SER A 200 12.58 9.73 17.95
CA SER A 200 11.22 9.70 17.40
C SER A 200 11.25 9.70 15.88
N ALA A 201 12.02 10.58 15.24
CA ALA A 201 12.16 10.56 13.79
C ALA A 201 12.80 9.26 13.26
N GLU A 202 13.80 8.71 13.93
CA GLU A 202 14.41 7.42 13.53
C GLU A 202 13.39 6.28 13.51
N GLY A 203 12.54 6.17 14.53
CA GLY A 203 11.51 5.12 14.50
C GLY A 203 10.42 5.36 13.43
N LEU A 204 10.23 6.60 12.94
CA LEU A 204 9.37 6.84 11.77
C LEU A 204 10.08 6.39 10.48
N LYS A 205 11.41 6.55 10.39
CA LYS A 205 12.24 6.01 9.30
C LYS A 205 12.19 4.49 9.23
N GLU A 206 12.23 3.83 10.38
CA GLU A 206 12.04 2.37 10.47
C GLU A 206 10.64 1.93 9.99
N VAL A 207 9.58 2.69 10.32
CA VAL A 207 8.23 2.43 9.81
C VAL A 207 8.19 2.49 8.28
N ALA A 208 8.83 3.49 7.66
CA ALA A 208 8.93 3.56 6.20
C ALA A 208 9.64 2.32 5.62
N ARG A 209 10.78 1.92 6.19
CA ARG A 209 11.54 0.75 5.73
C ARG A 209 10.77 -0.55 5.91
N ASP A 210 10.24 -0.81 7.10
CA ASP A 210 9.74 -2.13 7.50
C ASP A 210 8.27 -2.32 7.13
N GLN A 211 7.44 -1.27 7.26
CA GLN A 211 6.01 -1.37 6.99
C GLN A 211 5.68 -0.91 5.57
N MET A 212 6.32 0.13 5.05
CA MET A 212 6.07 0.54 3.66
C MET A 212 6.94 -0.20 2.65
N ALA A 213 7.84 -1.08 3.12
CA ALA A 213 8.83 -1.79 2.32
C ALA A 213 9.74 -0.87 1.48
N ASP A 214 9.82 0.42 1.85
CA ASP A 214 10.59 1.44 1.12
C ASP A 214 10.94 2.62 2.03
N GLN A 215 12.24 2.76 2.34
CA GLN A 215 12.75 3.88 3.12
C GLN A 215 12.63 5.21 2.38
N ALA A 216 12.54 5.21 1.04
CA ALA A 216 12.47 6.44 0.24
C ALA A 216 11.27 7.32 0.61
N TYR A 217 10.19 6.74 1.15
CA TYR A 217 9.07 7.52 1.69
C TYR A 217 9.46 8.44 2.86
N PHE A 218 10.45 8.06 3.65
CA PHE A 218 10.99 8.94 4.69
C PHE A 218 11.80 10.07 4.08
N ASP A 219 12.62 9.77 3.07
CA ASP A 219 13.47 10.75 2.41
C ASP A 219 12.64 11.80 1.66
N THR A 220 11.52 11.40 1.05
CA THR A 220 10.55 12.33 0.42
C THR A 220 9.87 13.21 1.45
N LEU A 221 9.51 12.67 2.62
CA LEU A 221 8.96 13.47 3.72
C LEU A 221 9.98 14.49 4.21
N LEU A 222 11.25 14.09 4.36
CA LEU A 222 12.31 14.98 4.79
C LEU A 222 12.53 16.14 3.80
N THR A 223 12.36 15.88 2.50
CA THR A 223 12.35 16.92 1.46
C THR A 223 11.16 17.88 1.61
N GLU A 224 9.94 17.39 1.89
CA GLU A 224 8.78 18.28 2.16
C GLU A 224 9.05 19.23 3.33
N PHE A 225 9.71 18.75 4.40
CA PHE A 225 10.12 19.61 5.52
C PHE A 225 11.23 20.58 5.13
N SER A 226 12.23 20.13 4.38
CA SER A 226 13.34 20.97 3.93
C SER A 226 12.85 22.16 3.09
N ASP A 227 11.95 21.90 2.15
CA ASP A 227 11.37 22.92 1.27
C ASP A 227 10.42 23.83 2.05
N GLY A 228 9.56 23.26 2.90
CA GLY A 228 8.57 24.02 3.66
C GLY A 228 9.15 24.88 4.79
N LEU A 229 10.35 24.55 5.27
CA LEU A 229 11.00 25.24 6.39
C LEU A 229 12.17 26.14 5.97
N TYR A 230 12.44 26.26 4.67
CA TYR A 230 13.58 26.98 4.11
C TYR A 230 13.81 28.34 4.79
N TYR A 231 12.81 29.22 4.77
CA TYR A 231 12.94 30.57 5.31
C TYR A 231 13.16 30.62 6.83
N GLN A 232 12.79 29.59 7.59
CA GLN A 232 12.99 29.57 9.03
C GLN A 232 14.44 29.25 9.42
N TYR A 233 15.07 28.27 8.77
CA TYR A 233 16.46 27.93 9.07
C TYR A 233 17.47 28.82 8.34
N THR A 234 17.08 29.48 7.24
CA THR A 234 17.93 30.41 6.49
C THR A 234 17.75 31.89 6.86
N GLU A 235 17.03 32.23 7.94
CA GLU A 235 16.80 33.64 8.32
C GLU A 235 18.14 34.36 8.63
N PRO A 236 18.58 35.31 7.79
CA PRO A 236 19.94 35.85 7.86
C PRO A 236 20.24 36.63 9.13
N ASN A 237 19.22 37.23 9.76
CA ASN A 237 19.40 38.06 10.95
C ASN A 237 19.15 37.31 12.26
N GLY A 238 18.73 36.04 12.20
CA GLY A 238 18.43 35.24 13.38
C GLY A 238 19.68 34.64 14.01
N THR A 239 19.78 34.72 15.33
CA THR A 239 20.77 33.94 16.08
C THR A 239 20.53 32.43 15.87
N PRO A 240 21.56 31.58 16.02
CA PRO A 240 21.40 30.14 15.84
C PRO A 240 20.27 29.52 16.66
N ILE A 241 20.06 29.99 17.89
CA ILE A 241 18.99 29.49 18.74
C ILE A 241 17.60 29.98 18.29
N GLU A 242 17.50 31.19 17.75
CA GLU A 242 16.25 31.71 17.17
C GLU A 242 15.87 30.94 15.91
N ARG A 243 16.84 30.66 15.03
CA ARG A 243 16.64 29.82 13.84
C ARG A 243 16.20 28.41 14.20
N LEU A 244 16.84 27.78 15.19
CA LEU A 244 16.42 26.46 15.70
C LEU A 244 14.97 26.49 16.20
N LYS A 245 14.63 27.45 17.07
CA LYS A 245 13.27 27.59 17.63
C LYS A 245 12.23 27.84 16.54
N ALA A 246 12.52 28.73 15.60
CA ALA A 246 11.63 29.06 14.49
C ALA A 246 11.40 27.84 13.58
N THR A 247 12.47 27.11 13.24
CA THR A 247 12.42 25.90 12.42
C THR A 247 11.55 24.83 13.08
N VAL A 248 11.80 24.53 14.37
CA VAL A 248 11.04 23.53 15.13
C VAL A 248 9.57 23.96 15.29
N SER A 249 9.30 25.23 15.58
CA SER A 249 7.94 25.74 15.74
C SER A 249 7.15 25.66 14.44
N ALA A 250 7.76 26.00 13.30
CA ALA A 250 7.14 25.88 11.99
C ALA A 250 6.93 24.40 11.59
N ALA A 251 7.86 23.51 11.93
CA ALA A 251 7.73 22.06 11.67
C ALA A 251 6.52 21.44 12.39
N GLN A 252 6.18 21.92 13.59
CA GLN A 252 4.95 21.50 14.29
C GLN A 252 3.68 21.91 13.53
N SER A 253 3.73 23.01 12.79
CA SER A 253 2.58 23.61 12.11
C SER A 253 2.46 23.24 10.63
N ILE A 254 3.49 22.62 10.03
CA ILE A 254 3.51 22.30 8.60
C ILE A 254 2.35 21.38 8.22
N GLN A 255 1.63 21.71 7.16
CA GLN A 255 0.53 20.89 6.67
C GLN A 255 1.08 19.81 5.75
N LEU A 256 1.00 18.55 6.17
CA LEU A 256 1.36 17.42 5.32
C LEU A 256 0.20 17.16 4.37
N GLY A 257 0.50 17.04 3.07
CA GLY A 257 -0.49 16.78 2.01
C GLY A 257 -1.07 15.37 2.08
N SER A 258 -1.12 14.67 0.95
CA SER A 258 -1.49 13.25 0.89
C SER A 258 -0.26 12.34 1.03
N HIS A 259 0.73 12.75 1.85
CA HIS A 259 1.96 12.00 2.01
C HIS A 259 1.68 10.63 2.67
N PRO A 260 2.23 9.52 2.16
CA PRO A 260 1.93 8.18 2.67
C PRO A 260 2.24 7.97 4.17
N LEU A 261 3.29 8.63 4.69
CA LEU A 261 3.64 8.59 6.11
C LEU A 261 2.79 9.49 7.02
N LYS A 262 1.97 10.39 6.47
CA LYS A 262 1.19 11.36 7.27
C LYS A 262 0.41 10.75 8.44
N PRO A 263 -0.26 9.58 8.30
CA PRO A 263 -0.99 8.95 9.41
C PRO A 263 -0.09 8.52 10.58
N HIS A 264 1.21 8.35 10.35
CA HIS A 264 2.18 7.86 11.33
C HIS A 264 3.01 8.98 11.96
N VAL A 265 2.91 10.22 11.46
CA VAL A 265 3.70 11.37 11.95
C VAL A 265 3.10 11.92 13.24
N SER A 266 3.84 11.82 14.33
CA SER A 266 3.53 12.47 15.60
C SER A 266 4.12 13.88 15.67
N SER A 267 3.72 14.65 16.70
CA SER A 267 4.34 15.95 17.00
C SER A 267 5.84 15.83 17.30
N LYS A 268 6.28 14.75 17.97
CA LYS A 268 7.71 14.53 18.23
C LYS A 268 8.49 14.26 16.96
N ASP A 269 7.90 13.55 16.00
CA ASP A 269 8.53 13.26 14.71
C ASP A 269 8.74 14.53 13.90
N ARG A 270 7.79 15.47 13.93
CA ARG A 270 7.90 16.76 13.26
C ARG A 270 9.10 17.57 13.73
N GLU A 271 9.33 17.63 15.05
CA GLU A 271 10.52 18.25 15.62
C GLU A 271 11.78 17.44 15.30
N GLY A 272 11.69 16.12 15.37
CA GLY A 272 12.77 15.21 15.00
C GLY A 272 13.23 15.36 13.56
N MET A 273 12.32 15.66 12.61
CA MET A 273 12.67 15.92 11.20
C MET A 273 13.69 17.06 11.09
N CYS A 274 13.56 18.11 11.91
CA CYS A 274 14.53 19.20 11.94
C CYS A 274 15.93 18.71 12.33
N HIS A 275 16.02 17.82 13.30
CA HIS A 275 17.28 17.23 13.74
C HIS A 275 17.83 16.21 12.73
N GLN A 276 16.96 15.49 12.02
CA GLN A 276 17.36 14.63 10.90
C GLN A 276 17.95 15.43 9.75
N MET A 277 17.31 16.55 9.36
CA MET A 277 17.86 17.45 8.34
C MET A 277 19.23 18.00 8.72
N ALA A 278 19.40 18.42 9.97
CA ALA A 278 20.71 18.83 10.50
C ALA A 278 21.74 17.69 10.42
N ASN A 279 21.33 16.47 10.76
CA ASN A 279 22.21 15.30 10.73
C ASN A 279 22.60 14.88 9.29
N GLU A 280 21.69 15.07 8.33
CA GLU A 280 21.93 14.86 6.90
C GLU A 280 22.55 16.08 6.20
N GLU A 281 22.94 17.11 6.96
CA GLU A 281 23.55 18.34 6.44
C GLU A 281 22.68 19.06 5.41
N ARG A 282 21.35 18.91 5.49
CA ARG A 282 20.37 19.65 4.69
C ARG A 282 20.13 21.07 5.21
N LEU A 283 20.47 21.35 6.48
CA LEU A 283 20.40 22.68 7.08
C LEU A 283 21.54 22.92 8.07
N ASP A 284 21.88 24.19 8.31
CA ASP A 284 22.76 24.57 9.42
C ASP A 284 22.33 25.84 10.16
N TRP A 285 21.86 25.67 11.40
CA TRP A 285 21.43 26.79 12.25
C TRP A 285 22.57 27.73 12.66
N CYS A 286 23.83 27.33 12.55
CA CYS A 286 24.95 28.24 12.79
C CYS A 286 25.36 28.97 11.51
N ASN A 287 25.32 28.28 10.37
CA ASN A 287 25.75 28.76 9.06
C ASN A 287 24.58 28.57 8.05
N PRO A 288 23.60 29.48 8.02
CA PRO A 288 22.36 29.31 7.25
C PRO A 288 22.59 29.25 5.76
#